data_AF-A0A925VST5-F1
#
_entry.id   AF-A0A925VST5-F1
#
_cell.length_a   1.000
_cell.length_b   1.000
_cell.length_c   1.000
_cell.angle_alpha   90.00
_cell.angle_beta   90.00
_cell.angle_gamma   90.00
#
_symmetry.space_group_name_H-M   'P 1'
#
loop_
_entity.id
_entity.type
_entity.pdbx_description
1 polymer ?
#
loop_
_entity_poly.entity_id
_entity_poly.type
_entity_poly.pdbx_seq_one_letter_code
_entity_poly.pdbx_strand_id
1 'polypeptide(L)'
;MAKRQHSGAAYGLVTGICLVNLVHSSSQAGDFLPLDYRLYSPGQDMRTKNEHFQSMFAHVVAEGKIQARPLLFDAWYSGSDNLKLMHRAGWTFFTTLKSNRLVSASKQLGYQALDAVALPPGGWSTGLEVRLKQVPFAVRLFKLVASNGDSEWVVTNNFAFTLTQQLVEATTRTRWQVEEFHRSFKQFTGAEKCQCRRAQAQRNHLACCYLAWVSLRQFARQTAQTIYQAHQQQWAPYLRQMLAKPLIPALLPISA
;
A
#
# COMPACT_ATOMS: atom_id res chain seq x y z
N MET A 1 -19.94 2.61 11.54
CA MET A 1 -18.87 2.74 10.52
C MET A 1 -18.59 1.44 9.80
N ALA A 2 -18.59 0.30 10.50
CA ALA A 2 -18.40 -1.00 9.85
C ALA A 2 -19.55 -1.31 8.87
N LYS A 3 -19.20 -1.94 7.74
CA LYS A 3 -20.15 -2.35 6.70
C LYS A 3 -19.70 -3.66 6.06
N ARG A 4 -20.63 -4.35 5.41
CA ARG A 4 -20.35 -5.57 4.66
C ARG A 4 -19.53 -5.22 3.41
N GLN A 5 -18.38 -5.84 3.26
CA GLN A 5 -17.43 -5.56 2.18
C GLN A 5 -16.58 -6.79 1.88
N HIS A 6 -16.09 -6.89 0.66
CA HIS A 6 -15.22 -7.99 0.27
C HIS A 6 -13.86 -7.85 0.96
N SER A 7 -13.40 -8.91 1.61
CA SER A 7 -12.07 -9.00 2.21
C SER A 7 -11.25 -10.02 1.44
N GLY A 8 -10.09 -9.59 0.93
CA GLY A 8 -9.15 -10.49 0.28
C GLY A 8 -8.59 -11.56 1.22
N ALA A 9 -8.55 -11.30 2.53
CA ALA A 9 -8.08 -12.27 3.52
C ALA A 9 -9.12 -13.36 3.83
N ALA A 10 -10.42 -13.05 3.72
CA ALA A 10 -11.51 -13.99 4.00
C ALA A 10 -12.12 -14.58 2.72
N TYR A 11 -11.62 -14.19 1.54
CA TYR A 11 -12.17 -14.53 0.23
C TYR A 11 -13.70 -14.39 0.16
N GLY A 12 -14.24 -13.34 0.80
CA GLY A 12 -15.67 -13.24 1.06
C GLY A 12 -16.09 -11.92 1.68
N LEU A 13 -17.40 -11.79 1.89
CA LEU A 13 -18.00 -10.60 2.49
C LEU A 13 -17.84 -10.63 4.02
N VAL A 14 -17.11 -9.66 4.56
CA VAL A 14 -16.95 -9.45 6.00
C VAL A 14 -17.50 -8.08 6.39
N THR A 15 -17.99 -7.96 7.63
CA THR A 15 -18.33 -6.67 8.20
C THR A 15 -17.07 -6.04 8.77
N GLY A 16 -16.66 -4.90 8.23
CA GLY A 16 -15.44 -4.21 8.69
C GLY A 16 -15.39 -2.74 8.32
N ILE A 17 -14.32 -2.07 8.74
CA ILE A 17 -14.00 -0.69 8.39
C ILE A 17 -12.93 -0.74 7.30
N CYS A 18 -13.16 -0.07 6.17
CA CYS A 18 -12.15 0.02 5.12
C CYS A 18 -11.30 1.27 5.29
N LEU A 19 -10.00 1.08 5.19
CA LEU A 19 -8.99 2.12 5.25
C LEU A 19 -8.36 2.29 3.87
N VAL A 20 -8.17 3.54 3.45
CA VAL A 20 -7.30 3.90 2.33
C VAL A 20 -6.02 4.46 2.95
N ASN A 21 -4.87 3.88 2.64
CA ASN A 21 -3.58 4.30 3.20
C ASN A 21 -2.68 4.86 2.12
N LEU A 22 -1.95 5.91 2.48
CA LEU A 22 -0.81 6.40 1.74
C LEU A 22 0.43 6.14 2.59
N VAL A 23 1.39 5.42 2.02
CA VAL A 23 2.62 5.00 2.70
C VAL A 23 3.80 5.53 1.91
N HIS A 24 4.71 6.22 2.60
CA HIS A 24 6.01 6.59 2.07
C HIS A 24 6.99 5.44 2.22
N SER A 25 7.78 5.19 1.19
CA SER A 25 8.81 4.15 1.16
C SER A 25 10.13 4.76 0.73
N SER A 26 11.24 4.34 1.36
CA SER A 26 12.59 4.64 0.86
C SER A 26 13.08 3.63 -0.20
N SER A 27 12.22 2.71 -0.63
CA SER A 27 12.52 1.53 -1.46
C SER A 27 13.42 0.49 -0.80
N GLN A 28 13.95 0.75 0.40
CA GLN A 28 14.68 -0.25 1.17
C GLN A 28 13.70 -1.19 1.88
N ALA A 29 14.05 -2.48 1.94
CA ALA A 29 13.22 -3.50 2.54
C ALA A 29 12.86 -3.13 3.98
N GLY A 30 11.57 -3.25 4.29
CA GLY A 30 11.05 -2.88 5.58
C GLY A 30 11.03 -1.38 5.87
N ASP A 31 11.54 -0.46 5.03
CA ASP A 31 11.64 0.96 5.37
C ASP A 31 10.54 1.85 4.78
N PHE A 32 9.45 1.96 5.54
CA PHE A 32 8.25 2.68 5.16
C PHE A 32 7.54 3.32 6.35
N LEU A 33 6.73 4.34 6.09
CA LEU A 33 5.93 5.07 7.07
C LEU A 33 4.55 5.45 6.50
N PRO A 34 3.45 5.28 7.26
CA PRO A 34 2.16 5.83 6.86
C PRO A 34 2.23 7.37 6.89
N LEU A 35 1.84 8.01 5.78
CA LEU A 35 1.74 9.47 5.68
C LEU A 35 0.33 9.97 5.98
N ASP A 36 -0.68 9.25 5.48
CA ASP A 36 -2.08 9.62 5.63
C ASP A 36 -2.95 8.35 5.58
N TYR A 37 -4.11 8.40 6.23
CA TYR A 37 -5.13 7.37 6.12
C TYR A 37 -6.53 7.99 6.06
N ARG A 38 -7.42 7.36 5.29
CA ARG A 38 -8.82 7.76 5.18
C ARG A 38 -9.75 6.60 5.51
N LEU A 39 -10.81 6.91 6.24
CA LEU A 39 -11.86 5.96 6.56
C LEU A 39 -12.89 5.98 5.44
N TYR A 40 -13.02 4.88 4.70
CA TYR A 40 -14.01 4.80 3.64
C TYR A 40 -15.42 4.62 4.22
N SER A 41 -16.15 5.73 4.38
CA SER A 41 -17.48 5.77 5.00
C SER A 41 -18.48 6.58 4.18
N PRO A 42 -18.92 6.08 3.01
CA PRO A 42 -19.76 6.82 2.08
C PRO A 42 -21.12 7.22 2.66
N GLY A 43 -21.63 6.48 3.67
CA GLY A 43 -22.84 6.89 4.40
C GLY A 43 -22.64 8.10 5.32
N GLN A 44 -21.42 8.59 5.50
CA GLN A 44 -21.11 9.76 6.34
C GLN A 44 -20.48 10.90 5.53
N ASP A 45 -19.57 10.61 4.61
CA ASP A 45 -18.87 11.64 3.82
C ASP A 45 -19.26 11.67 2.34
N MET A 46 -20.07 10.71 1.88
CA MET A 46 -20.45 10.53 0.47
C MET A 46 -19.27 10.40 -0.48
N ARG A 47 -18.07 10.08 0.02
CA ARG A 47 -16.86 9.94 -0.78
C ARG A 47 -16.59 8.49 -1.15
N THR A 48 -16.15 8.32 -2.38
CA THR A 48 -15.60 7.09 -2.93
C THR A 48 -14.13 6.92 -2.51
N LYS A 49 -13.61 5.70 -2.65
CA LYS A 49 -12.17 5.45 -2.44
C LYS A 49 -11.30 6.25 -3.41
N ASN A 50 -11.76 6.49 -4.64
CA ASN A 50 -11.02 7.28 -5.62
C ASN A 50 -10.95 8.75 -5.20
N GLU A 51 -12.01 9.33 -4.64
CA GLU A 51 -11.96 10.70 -4.11
C GLU A 51 -11.04 10.81 -2.89
N HIS A 52 -11.00 9.78 -2.02
CA HIS A 52 -9.98 9.73 -0.96
C HIS A 52 -8.57 9.70 -1.54
N PHE A 53 -8.29 8.82 -2.52
CA PHE A 53 -7.00 8.75 -3.19
C PHE A 53 -6.60 10.12 -3.78
N GLN A 54 -7.50 10.76 -4.53
CA GLN A 54 -7.26 12.06 -5.15
C GLN A 54 -6.99 13.14 -4.11
N SER A 55 -7.78 13.16 -3.03
CA SER A 55 -7.61 14.11 -1.93
C SER A 55 -6.28 13.92 -1.18
N MET A 56 -5.88 12.68 -0.92
CA MET A 56 -4.59 12.37 -0.28
C MET A 56 -3.43 12.78 -1.18
N PHE A 57 -3.51 12.47 -2.48
CA PHE A 57 -2.50 12.88 -3.46
C PHE A 57 -2.39 14.40 -3.58
N ALA A 58 -3.52 15.10 -3.69
CA ALA A 58 -3.54 16.56 -3.77
C ALA A 58 -2.89 17.21 -2.54
N HIS A 59 -3.11 16.65 -1.35
CA HIS A 59 -2.48 17.13 -0.12
C HIS A 59 -0.95 16.98 -0.16
N VAL A 60 -0.44 15.85 -0.62
CA VAL A 60 1.01 15.62 -0.81
C VAL A 60 1.62 16.61 -1.79
N VAL A 61 0.96 16.83 -2.93
CA VAL A 61 1.42 17.77 -3.96
C VAL A 61 1.45 19.20 -3.41
N ALA A 62 0.39 19.61 -2.71
CA ALA A 62 0.28 20.94 -2.14
C ALA A 62 1.29 21.20 -1.01
N GLU A 63 1.56 20.20 -0.17
CA GLU A 63 2.55 20.32 0.89
C GLU A 63 3.98 20.42 0.33
N GLY A 64 4.29 19.70 -0.74
CA GLY A 64 5.56 19.85 -1.48
C GLY A 64 6.82 19.41 -0.71
N LYS A 65 6.68 18.79 0.47
CA LYS A 65 7.81 18.35 1.32
C LYS A 65 8.28 16.93 1.05
N ILE A 66 7.46 16.10 0.41
CA ILE A 66 7.79 14.71 0.15
C ILE A 66 8.78 14.62 -1.01
N GLN A 67 9.98 14.12 -0.74
CA GLN A 67 11.06 13.94 -1.72
C GLN A 67 10.94 12.61 -2.49
N ALA A 68 9.71 12.20 -2.80
CA ALA A 68 9.41 11.06 -3.66
C ALA A 68 8.63 11.56 -4.87
N ARG A 69 8.93 11.01 -6.05
CA ARG A 69 8.27 11.37 -7.33
C ARG A 69 7.49 10.21 -7.97
N PRO A 70 7.86 8.92 -7.75
CA PRO A 70 7.01 7.80 -8.15
C PRO A 70 5.87 7.56 -7.15
N LEU A 71 4.64 7.45 -7.66
CA LEU A 71 3.48 6.97 -6.90
C LEU A 71 3.05 5.59 -7.41
N LEU A 72 2.94 4.62 -6.50
CA LEU A 72 2.61 3.23 -6.80
C LEU A 72 1.21 2.90 -6.24
N PHE A 73 0.36 2.24 -7.03
CA PHE A 73 -0.97 1.84 -6.58
C PHE A 73 -1.51 0.64 -7.36
N ASP A 74 -2.51 -0.03 -6.80
CA ASP A 74 -3.17 -1.18 -7.42
C ASP A 74 -4.08 -0.80 -8.60
N ALA A 75 -4.57 -1.81 -9.31
CA ALA A 75 -5.47 -1.62 -10.44
C ALA A 75 -6.81 -0.97 -10.07
N TRP A 76 -7.23 -0.96 -8.80
CA TRP A 76 -8.46 -0.32 -8.36
C TRP A 76 -8.40 1.20 -8.54
N TYR A 77 -7.21 1.80 -8.35
CA TYR A 77 -6.99 3.23 -8.52
C TYR A 77 -6.51 3.62 -9.94
N SER A 78 -6.49 2.68 -10.90
CA SER A 78 -6.08 2.92 -12.31
C SER A 78 -7.11 3.64 -13.19
N GLY A 79 -8.09 4.31 -12.59
CA GLY A 79 -9.11 5.08 -13.30
C GLY A 79 -8.51 6.25 -14.10
N SER A 80 -9.10 6.57 -15.26
CA SER A 80 -8.58 7.61 -16.17
C SER A 80 -8.39 8.97 -15.47
N ASP A 81 -9.28 9.34 -14.54
CA ASP A 81 -9.18 10.61 -13.83
C ASP A 81 -8.02 10.65 -12.83
N ASN A 82 -7.73 9.56 -12.12
CA ASN A 82 -6.55 9.48 -11.25
C ASN A 82 -5.27 9.60 -12.09
N LEU A 83 -5.19 8.87 -13.22
CA LEU A 83 -4.03 8.91 -14.12
C LEU A 83 -3.77 10.33 -14.65
N LYS A 84 -4.84 11.04 -15.08
CA LYS A 84 -4.75 12.44 -15.51
C LYS A 84 -4.29 13.35 -14.36
N LEU A 85 -4.80 13.16 -13.15
CA LEU A 85 -4.44 13.97 -11.99
C LEU A 85 -2.93 13.90 -11.70
N MET A 86 -2.38 12.70 -11.62
CA MET A 86 -0.95 12.52 -11.34
C MET A 86 -0.06 13.03 -12.48
N HIS A 87 -0.44 12.75 -13.73
CA HIS A 87 0.32 13.22 -14.88
C HIS A 87 0.33 14.76 -14.98
N ARG A 88 -0.81 15.43 -14.75
CA ARG A 88 -0.88 16.91 -14.71
C ARG A 88 -0.05 17.52 -13.59
N ALA A 89 0.08 16.82 -12.47
CA ALA A 89 0.93 17.25 -11.36
C ALA A 89 2.44 17.02 -11.63
N GLY A 90 2.82 16.42 -12.77
CA GLY A 90 4.20 16.08 -13.10
C GLY A 90 4.75 14.89 -12.31
N TRP A 91 3.89 14.07 -11.71
CA TRP A 91 4.30 12.89 -10.94
C TRP A 91 4.41 11.66 -11.84
N THR A 92 5.41 10.84 -11.58
CA THR A 92 5.53 9.53 -12.19
C THR A 92 4.60 8.56 -11.47
N PHE A 93 3.86 7.72 -12.19
CA PHE A 93 3.08 6.65 -11.58
C PHE A 93 3.51 5.28 -12.09
N PHE A 94 3.28 4.26 -11.26
CA PHE A 94 3.31 2.85 -11.65
C PHE A 94 2.04 2.19 -11.10
N THR A 95 1.29 1.52 -11.97
CA THR A 95 0.08 0.82 -11.55
C THR A 95 -0.15 -0.45 -12.37
N THR A 96 -0.86 -1.39 -11.77
CA THR A 96 -1.29 -2.60 -12.48
C THR A 96 -2.60 -2.36 -13.22
N LEU A 97 -2.84 -3.12 -14.29
CA LEU A 97 -4.07 -3.10 -15.04
C LEU A 97 -4.73 -4.48 -15.07
N LYS A 98 -6.06 -4.50 -15.08
CA LYS A 98 -6.83 -5.73 -15.35
C LYS A 98 -6.78 -6.07 -16.84
N SER A 99 -6.79 -7.36 -17.17
CA SER A 99 -6.69 -7.86 -18.55
C SER A 99 -7.73 -7.27 -19.51
N ASN A 100 -8.93 -6.96 -19.02
CA ASN A 100 -10.00 -6.36 -19.82
C ASN A 100 -9.86 -4.84 -20.05
N ARG A 101 -8.78 -4.20 -19.58
CA ARG A 101 -8.55 -2.77 -19.82
C ARG A 101 -8.27 -2.52 -21.30
N LEU A 102 -8.96 -1.54 -21.87
CA LEU A 102 -8.82 -1.18 -23.28
C LEU A 102 -7.60 -0.29 -23.53
N VAL A 103 -6.73 -0.74 -24.43
CA VAL A 103 -5.48 -0.08 -24.83
C VAL A 103 -5.36 -0.03 -26.35
N SER A 104 -4.61 0.93 -26.87
CA SER A 104 -4.34 1.10 -28.29
C SER A 104 -2.83 1.31 -28.50
N ALA A 105 -2.18 0.40 -29.22
CA ALA A 105 -0.75 0.53 -29.58
C ALA A 105 -0.54 1.47 -30.77
N SER A 106 -1.52 1.57 -31.67
CA SER A 106 -1.51 2.49 -32.80
C SER A 106 -2.95 2.90 -33.15
N LYS A 107 -3.11 4.05 -33.83
CA LYS A 107 -4.43 4.52 -34.27
C LYS A 107 -5.12 3.51 -35.19
N GLN A 108 -4.34 2.78 -36.00
CA GLN A 108 -4.80 1.82 -36.99
C GLN A 108 -5.38 0.56 -36.35
N LEU A 109 -4.77 0.08 -35.25
CA LEU A 109 -5.26 -1.08 -34.50
C LEU A 109 -6.50 -0.78 -33.65
N GLY A 110 -6.76 0.50 -33.36
CA GLY A 110 -7.86 0.90 -32.49
C GLY A 110 -7.64 0.43 -31.04
N TYR A 111 -8.73 0.28 -30.29
CA TYR A 111 -8.71 -0.17 -28.89
C TYR A 111 -8.99 -1.66 -28.80
N GLN A 112 -8.13 -2.37 -28.08
CA GLN A 112 -8.24 -3.80 -27.78
C GLN A 112 -8.01 -4.05 -26.28
N ALA A 113 -8.47 -5.18 -25.77
CA ALA A 113 -8.15 -5.60 -24.41
C ALA A 113 -6.65 -5.95 -24.27
N LEU A 114 -6.11 -5.88 -23.05
CA LEU A 114 -4.69 -6.12 -22.79
C LEU A 114 -4.27 -7.56 -23.08
N ASP A 115 -5.14 -8.52 -22.83
CA ASP A 115 -4.90 -9.93 -23.14
C ASP A 115 -4.72 -10.20 -24.65
N ALA A 116 -5.32 -9.38 -25.50
CA ALA A 116 -5.16 -9.43 -26.95
C ALA A 116 -3.90 -8.70 -27.47
N VAL A 117 -3.11 -8.04 -26.59
CA VAL A 117 -1.88 -7.35 -26.99
C VAL A 117 -0.81 -8.37 -27.37
N ALA A 118 -0.39 -8.33 -28.63
CA ALA A 118 0.69 -9.16 -29.15
C ALA A 118 2.03 -8.84 -28.48
N LEU A 119 2.92 -9.82 -28.43
CA LEU A 119 4.28 -9.65 -27.96
C LEU A 119 5.00 -8.60 -28.84
N PRO A 120 5.53 -7.50 -28.28
CA PRO A 120 6.27 -6.51 -29.06
C PRO A 120 7.57 -7.09 -29.63
N PRO A 121 8.04 -6.60 -30.79
CA PRO A 121 9.37 -6.93 -31.31
C PRO A 121 10.45 -6.57 -30.28
N GLY A 122 11.33 -7.53 -29.95
CA GLY A 122 12.31 -7.36 -28.86
C GLY A 122 11.78 -7.67 -27.45
N GLY A 123 10.54 -8.16 -27.34
CA GLY A 123 9.90 -8.56 -26.10
C GLY A 123 9.55 -7.39 -25.18
N TRP A 124 9.22 -7.70 -23.92
CA TRP A 124 8.78 -6.70 -22.93
C TRP A 124 9.91 -5.89 -22.30
N SER A 125 11.16 -6.10 -22.74
CA SER A 125 12.38 -5.55 -22.13
C SER A 125 12.37 -4.02 -21.99
N THR A 126 11.85 -3.32 -22.98
CA THR A 126 11.71 -1.84 -23.03
C THR A 126 10.26 -1.36 -22.89
N GLY A 127 9.31 -2.30 -22.81
CA GLY A 127 7.88 -2.03 -22.79
C GLY A 127 7.32 -1.57 -24.13
N LEU A 128 5.99 -1.49 -24.21
CA LEU A 128 5.26 -1.04 -25.38
C LEU A 128 4.60 0.31 -25.09
N GLU A 129 4.79 1.29 -25.96
CA GLU A 129 4.02 2.53 -25.89
C GLU A 129 2.56 2.25 -26.31
N VAL A 130 1.62 2.59 -25.43
CA VAL A 130 0.19 2.43 -25.68
C VAL A 130 -0.61 3.63 -25.18
N ARG A 131 -1.82 3.80 -25.69
CA ARG A 131 -2.81 4.74 -25.16
C ARG A 131 -3.92 4.00 -24.46
N LEU A 132 -4.22 4.41 -23.22
CA LEU A 132 -5.40 3.93 -22.50
C LEU A 132 -6.65 4.69 -22.95
N LYS A 133 -7.81 4.02 -22.98
CA LYS A 133 -9.07 4.69 -23.28
C LYS A 133 -9.33 5.83 -22.28
N GLN A 134 -9.72 7.00 -22.78
CA GLN A 134 -9.96 8.25 -22.02
C GLN A 134 -8.72 8.85 -21.33
N VAL A 135 -7.50 8.42 -21.67
CA VAL A 135 -6.26 9.03 -21.18
C VAL A 135 -5.59 9.75 -22.35
N PRO A 136 -5.40 11.08 -22.29
CA PRO A 136 -4.99 11.88 -23.45
C PRO A 136 -3.48 11.82 -23.74
N PHE A 137 -2.72 11.04 -22.99
CA PHE A 137 -1.27 10.86 -23.13
C PHE A 137 -0.93 9.38 -23.27
N ALA A 138 0.23 9.10 -23.85
CA ALA A 138 0.76 7.74 -23.96
C ALA A 138 1.30 7.26 -22.60
N VAL A 139 1.27 5.94 -22.38
CA VAL A 139 1.90 5.27 -21.25
C VAL A 139 2.76 4.12 -21.78
N ARG A 140 3.77 3.72 -21.01
CA ARG A 140 4.59 2.55 -21.31
C ARG A 140 4.05 1.34 -20.56
N LEU A 141 3.69 0.31 -21.32
CA LEU A 141 3.10 -0.95 -20.87
C LEU A 141 4.17 -2.04 -20.78
N PHE A 142 4.16 -2.78 -19.68
CA PHE A 142 5.00 -3.93 -19.44
C PHE A 142 4.12 -5.13 -19.04
N LYS A 143 4.55 -6.32 -19.44
CA LYS A 143 4.05 -7.58 -18.88
C LYS A 143 5.11 -8.14 -17.94
N LEU A 144 4.79 -8.27 -16.66
CA LEU A 144 5.65 -8.92 -15.69
C LEU A 144 5.14 -10.36 -15.52
N VAL A 145 6.04 -11.34 -15.60
CA VAL A 145 5.70 -12.76 -15.45
C VAL A 145 6.48 -13.28 -14.25
N ALA A 146 5.76 -13.74 -13.23
CA ALA A 146 6.33 -14.35 -12.05
C ALA A 146 6.79 -15.78 -12.34
N SER A 147 7.66 -16.32 -11.49
CA SER A 147 8.24 -17.66 -11.66
C SER A 147 7.20 -18.79 -11.62
N ASN A 148 6.03 -18.54 -11.03
CA ASN A 148 4.91 -19.49 -10.97
C ASN A 148 3.99 -19.41 -12.20
N GLY A 149 4.29 -18.57 -13.19
CA GLY A 149 3.50 -18.38 -14.40
C GLY A 149 2.42 -17.31 -14.30
N ASP A 150 2.17 -16.74 -13.12
CA ASP A 150 1.27 -15.61 -12.98
C ASP A 150 1.84 -14.40 -13.71
N SER A 151 0.97 -13.59 -14.32
CA SER A 151 1.41 -12.37 -15.00
C SER A 151 0.59 -11.15 -14.60
N GLU A 152 1.27 -10.04 -14.46
CA GLU A 152 0.68 -8.73 -14.19
C GLU A 152 1.00 -7.77 -15.32
N TRP A 153 -0.01 -7.02 -15.75
CA TRP A 153 0.17 -5.89 -16.64
C TRP A 153 0.49 -4.65 -15.81
N VAL A 154 1.62 -4.00 -16.08
CA VAL A 154 2.05 -2.78 -15.40
C VAL A 154 2.15 -1.65 -16.41
N VAL A 155 1.65 -0.46 -16.04
CA VAL A 155 1.82 0.77 -16.82
C VAL A 155 2.47 1.87 -16.02
N THR A 156 3.21 2.72 -16.72
CA THR A 156 3.80 3.94 -16.19
C THR A 156 3.76 5.06 -17.22
N ASN A 157 3.72 6.31 -16.75
CA ASN A 157 3.97 7.49 -17.59
C ASN A 157 5.47 7.86 -17.69
N ASN A 158 6.37 7.00 -17.21
CA ASN A 158 7.82 7.17 -17.36
C ASN A 158 8.30 6.63 -18.71
N PHE A 159 8.91 7.50 -19.53
CA PHE A 159 9.47 7.17 -20.84
C PHE A 159 11.00 7.23 -20.89
N ALA A 160 11.67 7.32 -19.74
CA ALA A 160 13.13 7.34 -19.67
C ALA A 160 13.73 6.19 -20.49
N PHE A 161 14.77 6.48 -21.28
CA PHE A 161 15.46 5.48 -22.09
C PHE A 161 16.07 4.35 -21.24
N THR A 162 16.44 4.67 -20.00
CA THR A 162 16.98 3.73 -19.01
C THR A 162 15.93 2.80 -18.41
N LEU A 163 14.63 3.04 -18.63
CA LEU A 163 13.57 2.25 -18.02
C LEU A 163 13.44 0.88 -18.69
N THR A 164 13.85 -0.16 -17.97
CA THR A 164 13.73 -1.57 -18.38
C THR A 164 12.62 -2.29 -17.62
N GLN A 165 12.19 -3.44 -18.15
CA GLN A 165 11.25 -4.34 -17.49
C GLN A 165 11.71 -4.73 -16.07
N GLN A 166 13.01 -4.98 -15.88
CA GLN A 166 13.60 -5.32 -14.57
C GLN A 166 13.47 -4.18 -13.57
N LEU A 167 13.68 -2.92 -14.00
CA LEU A 167 13.49 -1.75 -13.13
C LEU A 167 12.01 -1.55 -12.79
N VAL A 168 11.11 -1.79 -13.75
CA VAL A 168 9.66 -1.73 -13.51
C VAL A 168 9.23 -2.79 -12.51
N GLU A 169 9.76 -4.01 -12.63
CA GLU A 169 9.51 -5.10 -11.69
C GLU A 169 10.03 -4.75 -10.28
N ALA A 170 11.27 -4.30 -10.16
CA ALA A 170 11.87 -3.88 -8.90
C ALA A 170 11.07 -2.73 -8.24
N THR A 171 10.68 -1.73 -9.03
CA THR A 171 9.86 -0.61 -8.56
C THR A 171 8.49 -1.10 -8.09
N THR A 172 7.79 -1.89 -8.89
CA THR A 172 6.44 -2.38 -8.57
C THR A 172 6.45 -3.28 -7.33
N ARG A 173 7.54 -4.03 -7.10
CA ARG A 173 7.71 -4.86 -5.90
C ARG A 173 7.70 -4.03 -4.61
N THR A 174 8.16 -2.78 -4.62
CA THR A 174 8.08 -1.87 -3.46
C THR A 174 6.64 -1.65 -2.99
N ARG A 175 5.63 -1.82 -3.85
CA ARG A 175 4.21 -1.76 -3.47
C ARG A 175 3.86 -2.73 -2.34
N TRP A 176 4.53 -3.89 -2.25
CA TRP A 176 4.31 -4.88 -1.17
C TRP A 176 4.48 -4.31 0.23
N GLN A 177 5.25 -3.23 0.39
CA GLN A 177 5.42 -2.58 1.68
C GLN A 177 4.12 -2.02 2.27
N VAL A 178 3.13 -1.67 1.44
CA VAL A 178 1.80 -1.29 1.96
C VAL A 178 1.12 -2.48 2.63
N GLU A 179 1.33 -3.70 2.12
CA GLU A 179 0.78 -4.93 2.70
C GLU A 179 1.54 -5.33 3.97
N GLU A 180 2.86 -5.16 3.99
CA GLU A 180 3.68 -5.30 5.20
C GLU A 180 3.24 -4.32 6.29
N PHE A 181 2.97 -3.06 5.91
CA PHE A 181 2.38 -2.07 6.80
C PHE A 181 1.04 -2.55 7.34
N HIS A 182 0.10 -2.95 6.48
CA HIS A 182 -1.22 -3.42 6.90
C HIS A 182 -1.15 -4.60 7.87
N ARG A 183 -0.26 -5.56 7.61
CA ARG A 183 -0.07 -6.75 8.44
C ARG A 183 0.47 -6.37 9.82
N SER A 184 1.57 -5.62 9.86
CA SER A 184 2.20 -5.18 11.10
C SER A 184 1.30 -4.22 11.90
N PHE A 185 0.57 -3.33 11.23
CA PHE A 185 -0.42 -2.45 11.84
C PHE A 185 -1.47 -3.24 12.62
N LYS A 186 -2.09 -4.24 11.99
CA LYS A 186 -3.09 -5.09 12.64
C LYS A 186 -2.49 -5.89 13.79
N GLN A 187 -1.34 -6.53 13.54
CA GLN A 187 -0.72 -7.45 14.48
C GLN A 187 -0.23 -6.76 15.76
N PHE A 188 0.41 -5.59 15.64
CA PHE A 188 1.11 -4.96 16.77
C PHE A 188 0.29 -3.91 17.52
N THR A 189 -0.79 -3.41 16.92
CA THR A 189 -1.58 -2.32 17.54
C THR A 189 -2.96 -2.77 17.97
N GLY A 190 -3.39 -3.98 17.59
CA GLY A 190 -4.75 -4.43 17.85
C GLY A 190 -5.81 -3.63 17.09
N ALA A 191 -5.49 -3.10 15.90
CA ALA A 191 -6.42 -2.32 15.09
C ALA A 191 -7.77 -3.04 14.82
N GLU A 192 -7.75 -4.36 14.74
CA GLU A 192 -8.95 -5.20 14.53
C GLU A 192 -9.60 -5.68 15.84
N LYS A 193 -9.07 -5.29 17.00
CA LYS A 193 -9.55 -5.73 18.33
C LYS A 193 -10.50 -4.72 19.00
N CYS A 194 -10.88 -3.64 18.32
CA CYS A 194 -11.80 -2.65 18.85
C CYS A 194 -13.22 -3.24 18.99
N GLN A 195 -13.71 -3.36 20.23
CA GLN A 195 -15.08 -3.83 20.52
C GLN A 195 -16.09 -2.67 20.66
N CYS A 196 -15.64 -1.42 20.53
CA CYS A 196 -16.52 -0.26 20.64
C CYS A 196 -17.55 -0.24 19.50
N ARG A 197 -18.80 0.11 19.83
CA ARG A 197 -19.90 0.23 18.85
C ARG A 197 -20.08 1.65 18.30
N ARG A 198 -19.68 2.67 19.06
CA ARG A 198 -19.81 4.08 18.65
C ARG A 198 -18.77 4.42 17.59
N ALA A 199 -19.21 5.08 16.51
CA ALA A 199 -18.35 5.48 15.40
C ALA A 199 -17.15 6.31 15.88
N GLN A 200 -17.36 7.31 16.73
CA GLN A 200 -16.27 8.15 17.23
C GLN A 200 -15.22 7.36 18.03
N ALA A 201 -15.66 6.40 18.85
CA ALA A 201 -14.74 5.54 19.60
C ALA A 201 -13.90 4.63 18.67
N GLN A 202 -14.52 4.10 17.60
CA GLN A 202 -13.79 3.33 16.58
C GLN A 202 -12.75 4.18 15.85
N ARG A 203 -13.07 5.45 15.53
CA ARG A 203 -12.12 6.40 14.91
C ARG A 203 -10.95 6.70 15.84
N ASN A 204 -11.25 7.00 17.10
CA ASN A 204 -10.23 7.29 18.10
C ASN A 204 -9.31 6.08 18.32
N HIS A 205 -9.87 4.86 18.39
CA HIS A 205 -9.09 3.63 18.47
C HIS A 205 -8.10 3.51 17.31
N LEU A 206 -8.58 3.68 16.07
CA LEU A 206 -7.72 3.62 14.89
C LEU A 206 -6.64 4.70 14.92
N ALA A 207 -6.96 5.94 15.29
CA ALA A 207 -5.98 7.01 15.43
C ALA A 207 -4.88 6.66 16.45
N CYS A 208 -5.25 6.11 17.61
CA CYS A 208 -4.30 5.62 18.60
C CYS A 208 -3.44 4.47 18.04
N CYS A 209 -4.02 3.54 17.28
CA CYS A 209 -3.26 2.48 16.63
C CYS A 209 -2.22 3.03 15.64
N TYR A 210 -2.56 4.05 14.84
CA TYR A 210 -1.59 4.66 13.91
C TYR A 210 -0.43 5.31 14.67
N LEU A 211 -0.72 6.08 15.72
CA LEU A 211 0.29 6.70 16.58
C LEU A 211 1.18 5.65 17.26
N ALA A 212 0.58 4.59 17.79
CA ALA A 212 1.31 3.48 18.41
C ALA A 212 2.23 2.79 17.41
N TRP A 213 1.77 2.53 16.17
CA TRP A 213 2.59 1.93 15.13
C TRP A 213 3.77 2.82 14.74
N VAL A 214 3.53 4.12 14.51
CA VAL A 214 4.60 5.08 14.17
C VAL A 214 5.62 5.17 15.30
N SER A 215 5.17 5.20 16.55
CA SER A 215 6.05 5.23 17.72
C SER A 215 6.91 3.97 17.82
N LEU A 216 6.29 2.80 17.64
CA LEU A 216 6.99 1.52 17.61
C LEU A 216 8.01 1.46 16.46
N ARG A 217 7.64 2.00 15.30
CA ARG A 217 8.52 2.06 14.12
C ARG A 217 9.72 2.97 14.36
N GLN A 218 9.50 4.12 14.98
CA GLN A 218 10.57 5.06 15.31
C GLN A 218 11.53 4.45 16.33
N PHE A 219 11.01 3.78 17.36
CA PHE A 219 11.82 3.04 18.32
C PHE A 219 12.66 1.96 17.63
N ALA A 220 12.05 1.15 16.77
CA ALA A 220 12.75 0.10 16.01
C ALA A 220 13.91 0.66 15.17
N ARG A 221 13.72 1.82 14.52
CA ARG A 221 14.79 2.51 13.79
C ARG A 221 15.91 2.99 14.71
N GLN A 222 15.58 3.60 15.85
CA GLN A 222 16.56 4.10 16.80
C GLN A 222 17.41 2.99 17.44
N THR A 223 16.84 1.80 17.61
CA THR A 223 17.54 0.63 18.18
C THR A 223 18.14 -0.29 17.12
N ALA A 224 18.08 0.08 15.83
CA ALA A 224 18.51 -0.75 14.70
C ALA A 224 17.89 -2.17 14.72
N GLN A 225 16.62 -2.25 15.11
CA GLN A 225 15.86 -3.49 15.22
C GLN A 225 14.75 -3.55 14.17
N THR A 226 14.30 -4.76 13.87
CA THR A 226 13.04 -4.95 13.17
C THR A 226 11.87 -4.50 14.05
N ILE A 227 10.76 -4.09 13.42
CA ILE A 227 9.53 -3.76 14.16
C ILE A 227 9.02 -4.93 15.03
N TYR A 228 9.31 -6.17 14.63
CA TYR A 228 9.00 -7.39 15.36
C TYR A 228 9.80 -7.51 16.66
N GLN A 229 11.12 -7.32 16.59
CA GLN A 229 12.01 -7.34 17.76
C GLN A 229 11.66 -6.21 18.73
N ALA A 230 11.46 -5.01 18.20
CA ALA A 230 11.03 -3.85 18.97
C ALA A 230 9.72 -4.12 19.74
N HIS A 231 8.74 -4.73 19.08
CA HIS A 231 7.47 -5.08 19.71
C HIS A 231 7.62 -6.08 20.86
N GLN A 232 8.48 -7.09 20.71
CA GLN A 232 8.74 -8.07 21.78
C GLN A 232 9.46 -7.48 23.00
N GLN A 233 10.19 -6.38 22.81
CA GLN A 233 10.98 -5.76 23.88
C GLN A 233 10.21 -4.78 24.76
N GLN A 234 8.96 -4.42 24.40
CA GLN A 234 8.15 -3.45 25.15
C GLN A 234 8.10 -3.75 26.66
N TRP A 235 8.00 -5.03 27.00
CA TRP A 235 7.89 -5.49 28.39
C TRP A 235 9.15 -6.13 28.92
N ALA A 236 10.17 -6.39 28.09
CA ALA A 236 11.32 -7.17 28.51
C ALA A 236 12.10 -6.52 29.69
N PRO A 237 12.38 -5.20 29.71
CA PRO A 237 13.01 -4.57 30.86
C PRO A 237 12.16 -4.67 32.13
N TYR A 238 10.85 -4.40 32.00
CA TYR A 238 9.90 -4.47 33.11
C TYR A 238 9.75 -5.89 33.67
N LEU A 239 9.60 -6.89 32.80
CA LEU A 239 9.50 -8.30 33.18
C LEU A 239 10.78 -8.79 33.84
N ARG A 240 11.97 -8.38 33.36
CA ARG A 240 13.24 -8.69 34.04
C ARG A 240 13.28 -8.10 35.45
N GLN A 241 12.82 -6.87 35.62
CA GLN A 241 12.72 -6.22 36.93
C GLN A 241 11.75 -6.96 37.85
N MET A 242 10.60 -7.38 37.33
CA MET A 242 9.60 -8.15 38.09
C MET A 242 10.04 -9.57 38.42
N LEU A 243 10.82 -10.22 37.56
CA LEU A 243 11.39 -11.54 37.85
C LEU A 243 12.52 -11.46 38.90
N ALA A 244 13.30 -10.38 38.89
CA ALA A 244 14.35 -10.14 39.89
C ALA A 244 13.78 -9.82 41.28
N LYS A 245 12.61 -9.17 41.35
CA LYS A 245 11.91 -8.84 42.59
C LYS A 245 10.39 -9.07 42.44
N PRO A 246 9.94 -10.33 42.53
CA PRO A 246 8.54 -10.65 42.28
C PRO A 246 7.63 -10.09 43.36
N LEU A 247 6.48 -9.54 42.94
CA LEU A 247 5.42 -9.10 43.84
C LEU A 247 4.81 -10.25 44.64
N ILE A 248 4.77 -11.44 44.02
CA ILE A 248 4.32 -12.69 44.63
C ILE A 248 5.50 -13.66 44.56
N PRO A 249 6.18 -13.95 45.68
CA PRO A 249 7.29 -14.89 45.70
C PRO A 249 6.85 -16.29 45.26
N ALA A 250 7.69 -16.98 44.50
CA ALA A 250 7.47 -18.38 44.21
C ALA A 250 7.62 -19.20 45.50
N LEU A 251 6.76 -20.20 45.71
CA LEU A 251 6.98 -21.21 46.73
C LEU A 251 8.21 -22.02 46.36
N LEU A 252 9.30 -21.85 47.09
CA LEU A 252 10.49 -22.67 46.94
C LEU A 252 10.28 -23.98 47.71
N PRO A 253 10.67 -25.13 47.15
CA PRO A 253 10.72 -26.37 47.91
C PRO A 253 11.60 -26.15 49.14
N ILE A 254 11.13 -26.58 50.31
CA ILE A 254 11.97 -26.60 51.50
C ILE A 254 13.10 -27.59 51.19
N SER A 255 14.32 -27.08 51.07
CA SER A 255 15.51 -27.91 50.93
C SER A 255 15.59 -28.87 52.12
N ALA A 256 15.58 -30.18 51.82
CA ALA A 256 15.78 -31.26 52.78
C ALA A 256 17.23 -31.29 53.28
#